data_AF-A0A7W7S5M9-F1
#
_entry.id   AF-A0A7W7S5M9-F1
#
_cell.length_a   1.000
_cell.length_b   1.000
_cell.length_c   1.000
_cell.angle_alpha   90.00
_cell.angle_beta   90.00
_cell.angle_gamma   90.00
#
_symmetry.space_group_name_H-M   'P 1'
#
loop_
_entity.id
_entity.type
_entity.pdbx_description
1 polymer ?
#
loop_
_entity_poly.entity_id
_entity_poly.type
_entity_poly.pdbx_seq_one_letter_code
_entity_poly.pdbx_strand_id
1 'polypeptide(L)'
;MRVLLVEDERRLAELVKSGLAGEGFAVDIALTPKEFAVLHSLARRPGEVVSKAELLEQAWDFAYAGDPSIVEVYISALHRKIDAPFGRSSLVTVRGAGYRLDGLL
;
A
#
# COMPACT_ATOMS: atom_id res chain seq x y z
N MET A 1 4.09 -15.62 13.46
CA MET A 1 2.95 -14.96 12.78
C MET A 1 3.43 -13.61 12.26
N ARG A 2 3.00 -13.18 11.06
CA ARG A 2 3.39 -11.88 10.49
C ARG A 2 2.24 -10.90 10.61
N VAL A 3 2.55 -9.64 10.93
CA VAL A 3 1.55 -8.58 11.11
C VAL A 3 1.97 -7.38 10.26
N LEU A 4 1.01 -6.84 9.49
CA LEU A 4 1.16 -5.57 8.78
C LEU A 4 0.76 -4.44 9.73
N LEU A 5 1.63 -3.44 9.89
CA LEU A 5 1.39 -2.29 10.76
C LEU A 5 1.05 -1.07 9.90
N VAL A 6 -0.11 -0.46 10.14
CA VAL A 6 -0.56 0.74 9.42
C VAL A 6 -0.66 1.87 10.42
N GLU A 7 0.27 2.80 10.37
CA GLU A 7 0.35 3.92 11.29
C GLU A 7 0.95 5.15 10.59
N ASP A 8 0.35 6.32 10.83
CA ASP A 8 0.83 7.60 10.30
C ASP A 8 1.90 8.24 11.21
N GLU A 9 1.86 7.98 12.52
CA GLU A 9 2.87 8.43 13.46
C GLU A 9 4.04 7.47 13.53
N ARG A 10 5.18 7.87 12.96
CA ARG A 10 6.41 7.06 12.93
C ARG A 10 6.88 6.61 14.31
N ARG A 11 6.69 7.44 15.35
CA ARG A 11 7.10 7.09 16.72
C ARG A 11 6.22 5.98 17.30
N LEU A 12 4.91 6.05 17.07
CA LEU A 12 3.98 4.99 17.45
C LEU A 12 4.26 3.71 16.66
N ALA A 13 4.50 3.83 15.35
CA ALA A 13 4.83 2.70 14.50
C ALA A 13 6.08 1.94 14.99
N GLU A 14 7.15 2.64 15.35
CA GLU A 14 8.37 2.01 15.89
C GLU A 14 8.16 1.40 17.28
N LEU A 15 7.35 2.05 18.14
CA LEU A 15 7.00 1.49 19.45
C LEU A 15 6.20 0.20 19.31
N VAL A 16 5.16 0.18 18.49
CA VAL A 16 4.31 -0.99 18.24
C VAL A 16 5.12 -2.10 17.58
N LYS A 17 5.96 -1.76 16.60
CA LYS A 17 6.88 -2.71 15.96
C LYS A 17 7.81 -3.36 16.99
N SER A 18 8.43 -2.56 17.86
CA SER A 18 9.35 -3.06 18.89
C SER A 18 8.64 -3.98 19.90
N GLY A 19 7.45 -3.59 20.37
CA GLY A 19 6.65 -4.41 21.28
C GLY A 19 6.24 -5.75 20.66
N LEU A 20 5.69 -5.72 19.44
CA LEU A 20 5.30 -6.93 18.71
C LEU A 20 6.51 -7.83 18.40
N ALA A 21 7.67 -7.25 18.07
CA ALA A 21 8.89 -8.02 17.89
C ALA A 21 9.35 -8.70 19.19
N GLY A 22 9.21 -8.03 20.34
CA GLY A 22 9.47 -8.61 21.66
C GLY A 22 8.56 -9.79 22.01
N GLU A 23 7.37 -9.85 21.44
CA GLU A 23 6.43 -10.97 21.58
C GLU A 23 6.61 -12.07 20.51
N GLY A 24 7.62 -11.96 19.64
CA GLY A 24 7.94 -12.97 18.63
C GLY A 24 7.16 -12.81 17.31
N PHE A 25 6.51 -11.67 17.08
CA PHE A 25 5.94 -11.34 15.78
C PHE A 25 6.99 -10.77 14.85
N ALA A 26 6.95 -11.19 13.58
CA ALA A 26 7.65 -10.48 12.52
C ALA A 26 6.74 -9.36 12.01
N VAL A 27 7.14 -8.11 12.27
CA VAL A 27 6.40 -6.92 11.85
C VAL A 27 7.04 -6.35 10.61
N ASP A 28 6.36 -6.53 9.49
CA ASP A 28 6.85 -6.11 8.19
C ASP A 28 5.99 -4.93 7.71
N ILE A 29 6.68 -3.81 7.47
CA ILE A 29 6.21 -2.63 6.72
C ILE A 29 5.25 -1.71 7.50
N ALA A 30 5.67 -0.45 7.68
CA ALA A 30 4.82 0.64 8.14
C ALA A 30 4.23 1.39 6.93
N LEU A 31 2.91 1.27 6.75
CA LEU A 31 2.17 2.04 5.74
C LEU A 31 1.43 3.20 6.39
N THR A 32 1.37 4.33 5.69
CA THR A 32 0.42 5.38 6.04
C THR A 32 -1.01 4.91 5.72
N PRO A 33 -2.04 5.51 6.33
CA PRO A 33 -3.43 5.16 6.02
C PRO A 33 -3.77 5.25 4.52
N LYS A 34 -3.20 6.22 3.80
CA LYS A 34 -3.42 6.37 2.36
C LYS A 34 -2.66 5.33 1.52
N GLU A 35 -1.42 5.00 1.89
CA GLU A 35 -0.71 3.88 1.26
C GLU A 35 -1.46 2.56 1.46
N PHE A 36 -1.94 2.31 2.69
CA PHE A 36 -2.74 1.12 2.98
C PHE A 36 -4.04 1.11 2.20
N ALA A 37 -4.77 2.23 2.12
CA ALA A 37 -6.01 2.30 1.36
C ALA A 37 -5.80 1.95 -0.11
N VAL A 38 -4.76 2.50 -0.75
CA VAL A 38 -4.39 2.16 -2.14
C VAL A 38 -4.04 0.67 -2.27
N LEU A 39 -3.19 0.15 -1.38
CA LEU A 39 -2.81 -1.27 -1.41
C LEU A 39 -4.03 -2.18 -1.21
N HIS A 40 -4.92 -1.83 -0.27
CA HIS A 40 -6.13 -2.57 0.04
C HIS A 40 -7.10 -2.60 -1.14
N SER A 41 -7.27 -1.49 -1.86
CA SER A 41 -8.06 -1.44 -3.10
C SER A 41 -7.59 -2.43 -4.17
N LEU A 42 -6.27 -2.61 -4.30
CA LEU A 42 -5.68 -3.60 -5.21
C LEU A 42 -5.80 -5.02 -4.66
N ALA A 43 -5.50 -5.22 -3.37
CA ALA A 43 -5.50 -6.53 -2.73
C ALA A 43 -6.90 -7.16 -2.63
N ARG A 44 -7.97 -6.35 -2.65
CA ARG A 44 -9.35 -6.84 -2.74
C ARG A 44 -9.67 -7.51 -4.08
N ARG A 45 -8.91 -7.22 -5.13
CA ARG A 45 -9.10 -7.74 -6.49
C ARG A 45 -7.74 -8.18 -7.09
N PRO A 46 -7.11 -9.20 -6.50
CA PRO A 46 -5.78 -9.64 -6.93
C PRO A 46 -5.82 -10.11 -8.39
N GLY A 47 -4.85 -9.70 -9.20
CA GLY A 47 -4.81 -10.01 -10.63
C GLY A 47 -5.78 -9.19 -11.50
N GLU A 48 -6.58 -8.28 -10.94
CA GLU A 48 -7.45 -7.39 -11.70
C GLU A 48 -6.89 -5.95 -11.77
N VAL A 49 -7.20 -5.25 -12.87
CA VAL A 49 -6.79 -3.86 -13.05
C VAL A 49 -7.76 -2.94 -12.32
N VAL A 50 -7.23 -2.10 -11.43
CA VAL A 50 -7.95 -1.01 -10.79
C VAL A 50 -7.50 0.32 -11.41
N SER A 51 -8.46 1.09 -11.91
CA SER A 51 -8.17 2.37 -12.54
C SER A 51 -7.70 3.44 -11.55
N LYS A 52 -7.02 4.48 -12.04
CA LYS A 52 -6.66 5.66 -11.22
C LYS A 52 -7.89 6.31 -10.59
N ALA A 53 -8.99 6.39 -11.33
CA ALA A 53 -10.24 6.97 -10.85
C ALA A 53 -10.82 6.17 -9.68
N GLU A 54 -10.86 4.84 -9.79
CA GLU A 54 -11.31 3.97 -8.69
C GLU A 54 -10.39 4.05 -7.46
N LEU A 55 -9.06 4.11 -7.67
CA LEU A 55 -8.13 4.29 -6.54
C LEU A 55 -8.35 5.63 -5.84
N LEU A 56 -8.61 6.70 -6.60
CA LEU A 56 -8.95 8.00 -6.03
C LEU A 56 -10.25 7.94 -5.23
N GLU A 57 -11.31 7.40 -5.81
CA GLU A 57 -12.62 7.29 -5.16
C GLU A 57 -12.58 6.47 -3.87
N GLN A 58 -11.76 5.41 -3.83
CA GLN A 58 -11.70 4.51 -2.67
C GLN A 58 -10.73 4.98 -1.59
N ALA A 59 -9.61 5.60 -1.97
CA ALA A 59 -8.59 6.01 -1.01
C ALA A 59 -8.64 7.50 -0.65
N TRP A 60 -9.37 8.34 -1.40
CA TRP A 60 -9.58 9.76 -1.10
C TRP A 60 -11.07 10.07 -0.94
N ASP A 61 -11.39 11.04 -0.08
CA ASP A 61 -12.76 11.50 0.09
C ASP A 61 -13.20 12.39 -1.08
N PHE A 62 -14.51 12.58 -1.22
CA PHE A 62 -15.16 13.38 -2.27
C PHE A 62 -14.64 14.84 -2.36
N ALA A 63 -13.97 15.32 -1.32
CA ALA A 63 -13.38 16.66 -1.25
C ALA A 63 -11.99 16.77 -1.90
N TYR A 64 -11.39 15.67 -2.39
CA TYR A 64 -10.09 15.72 -3.04
C TYR A 64 -10.20 16.33 -4.45
N ALA A 65 -9.91 17.62 -4.56
CA ALA A 65 -9.85 18.36 -5.82
C ALA A 65 -8.44 18.37 -6.47
N GLY A 66 -7.58 17.41 -6.09
CA GLY A 66 -6.19 17.34 -6.55
C GLY A 66 -6.00 16.59 -7.86
N ASP A 67 -4.75 16.56 -8.34
CA ASP A 67 -4.38 15.89 -9.58
C ASP A 67 -4.38 14.36 -9.43
N PRO A 68 -5.01 13.60 -10.35
CA PRO A 68 -5.01 12.12 -10.32
C PRO A 68 -3.64 11.45 -10.33
N SER A 69 -2.58 12.15 -10.74
CA SER A 69 -1.19 11.69 -10.67
C SER A 69 -0.69 11.45 -9.25
N ILE A 70 -1.39 11.95 -8.22
CA ILE A 70 -1.07 11.60 -6.83
C ILE A 70 -1.05 10.08 -6.60
N VAL A 71 -1.88 9.34 -7.32
CA VAL A 71 -1.91 7.87 -7.26
C VAL A 71 -0.53 7.28 -7.60
N GLU A 72 0.18 7.87 -8.56
CA GLU A 72 1.53 7.43 -8.96
C GLU A 72 2.53 7.57 -7.81
N VAL A 73 2.40 8.64 -7.00
CA VAL A 73 3.25 8.87 -5.83
C VAL A 73 3.06 7.76 -4.81
N TYR A 74 1.80 7.39 -4.52
CA TYR A 74 1.49 6.31 -3.59
C TYR A 74 1.87 4.92 -4.14
N ILE A 75 1.69 4.65 -5.42
CA ILE A 75 2.17 3.42 -6.06
C ILE A 75 3.70 3.32 -5.97
N SER A 76 4.42 4.42 -6.25
CA SER A 76 5.87 4.48 -6.13
C SER A 76 6.34 4.26 -4.68
N ALA A 77 5.65 4.86 -3.71
CA ALA A 77 5.93 4.66 -2.29
C ALA A 77 5.70 3.21 -1.86
N LEU A 78 4.59 2.60 -2.28
CA LEU A 78 4.30 1.19 -2.03
C LEU A 78 5.36 0.29 -2.66
N HIS A 79 5.77 0.52 -3.90
CA HIS A 79 6.81 -0.29 -4.55
C HIS A 79 8.14 -0.26 -3.78
N ARG A 80 8.50 0.88 -3.18
CA ARG A 80 9.69 0.98 -2.30
C ARG A 80 9.55 0.23 -0.98
N LYS A 81 8.32 0.00 -0.51
CA LYS A 81 8.02 -0.60 0.80
C LYS A 81 7.69 -2.09 0.71
N ILE A 82 6.96 -2.53 -0.32
CA ILE A 82 6.41 -3.88 -0.41
C ILE A 82 7.07 -4.75 -1.48
N ASP A 83 7.77 -4.14 -2.44
CA ASP A 83 8.39 -4.84 -3.58
C ASP A 83 9.92 -4.84 -3.49
N ALA A 84 10.53 -3.64 -3.54
CA ALA A 84 11.98 -3.48 -3.61
C ALA A 84 12.76 -4.18 -2.47
N PRO A 85 12.34 -4.11 -1.18
CA PRO A 85 13.06 -4.77 -0.09
C PRO A 85 13.05 -6.30 -0.17
N PHE A 86 12.13 -6.87 -0.97
CA PHE A 86 11.93 -8.31 -1.11
C PHE A 86 12.32 -8.84 -2.49
N GLY A 87 12.85 -7.98 -3.37
CA GLY A 87 13.17 -8.34 -4.75
C GLY A 87 11.95 -8.76 -5.57
N ARG A 88 10.77 -8.20 -5.28
CA ARG A 88 9.50 -8.51 -5.94
C ARG A 88 9.07 -7.38 -6.88
N SER A 89 8.10 -7.69 -7.74
CA SER A 89 7.40 -6.71 -8.57
C SER A 89 5.92 -7.11 -8.64
N SER A 90 5.26 -7.04 -7.48
CA SER A 90 3.84 -7.36 -7.33
C SER A 90 2.95 -6.22 -7.81
N LEU A 91 3.39 -4.97 -7.70
CA LEU A 91 2.64 -3.81 -8.19
C LEU A 91 2.93 -3.56 -9.68
N VAL A 92 1.97 -3.88 -10.53
CA VAL A 92 2.07 -3.78 -11.98
C VAL A 92 1.32 -2.55 -12.49
N THR A 93 2.00 -1.74 -13.30
CA THR A 93 1.36 -0.66 -14.07
C THR A 93 0.81 -1.21 -15.38
N VAL A 94 -0.50 -1.10 -15.58
CA VAL A 94 -1.16 -1.43 -16.85
C VAL A 94 -1.41 -0.14 -17.61
N ARG A 95 -0.54 0.13 -18.60
CA ARG A 95 -0.52 1.40 -19.34
C ARG A 95 -1.90 1.73 -19.92
N GLY A 96 -2.38 2.94 -19.61
CA GLY A 96 -3.68 3.44 -20.06
C GLY A 96 -4.90 2.89 -19.32
N ALA A 97 -4.72 1.93 -18.40
CA ALA A 97 -5.82 1.29 -17.68
C ALA A 97 -5.76 1.56 -16.17
N GLY A 98 -4.59 1.37 -15.54
CA GLY A 98 -4.45 1.53 -14.08
C GLY A 98 -3.33 0.69 -13.48
N TYR A 99 -3.60 0.12 -12.31
CA TYR A 99 -2.65 -0.68 -11.54
C TYR A 99 -3.25 -2.01 -11.14
N ARG A 100 -2.39 -3.00 -10.91
CA ARG A 100 -2.77 -4.33 -10.50
C ARG A 100 -1.79 -4.85 -9.46
N LEU A 101 -2.28 -5.67 -8.55
CA LEU A 101 -1.44 -6.43 -7.62
C LEU A 101 -1.40 -7.90 -8.05
N ASP A 102 -0.22 -8.35 -8.46
CA ASP A 102 0.09 -9.73 -8.86
C ASP A 102 0.84 -10.46 -7.74
N GLY A 103 0.68 -11.79 -7.64
CA GLY A 103 1.58 -12.63 -6.83
C GLY A 103 1.40 -12.58 -5.30
N LEU A 104 0.17 -12.45 -4.79
CA LEU A 104 -0.13 -12.66 -3.36
C LEU A 104 -0.30 -14.14 -2.96
N LEU A 105 -0.03 -15.10 -3.87
CA LEU A 105 -0.09 -16.54 -3.64
C LEU A 105 1.26 -17.20 -3.96
#